data_AF-A0A386C9I6-F1
#
_entry.id   AF-A0A386C9I6-F1
#
_cell.length_a   1.000
_cell.length_b   1.000
_cell.length_c   1.000
_cell.angle_alpha   90.00
_cell.angle_beta   90.00
_cell.angle_gamma   90.00
#
_symmetry.space_group_name_H-M   'P 1'
#
loop_
_entity.id
_entity.type
_entity.pdbx_description
1 polymer ?
#
loop_
_entity_poly.entity_id
_entity_poly.type
_entity_poly.pdbx_seq_one_letter_code
_entity_poly.pdbx_strand_id
1 'polypeptide(L)'
;MKRTLLLVAVCLLSVVSFAQTRRVARTPAAPRPTSPANAQILPIRRVILYSNGVAYIERRGTVSGHAEINLSFKQSQVDDVLKSMVVLDLGQGRIGAVSYNSSAPPSARMAEIPFSISAATDGNNGGGLAGV
;
A
#
# COMPACT_ATOMS: atom_id res chain seq x y z
N MET A 1 -24.54 -25.16 -67.88
CA MET A 1 -23.23 -24.75 -67.30
C MET A 1 -23.16 -23.29 -66.84
N LYS A 2 -23.91 -22.33 -67.41
CA LYS A 2 -23.91 -20.92 -66.95
C LYS A 2 -24.81 -20.63 -65.74
N ARG A 3 -25.85 -21.42 -65.49
CA ARG A 3 -26.76 -21.29 -64.33
C ARG A 3 -26.19 -21.88 -63.03
N THR A 4 -25.40 -22.94 -63.14
CA THR A 4 -24.66 -23.51 -62.00
C THR A 4 -23.51 -22.61 -61.55
N LEU A 5 -22.92 -21.83 -62.46
CA LEU A 5 -21.86 -20.87 -62.13
C LEU A 5 -22.39 -19.67 -61.31
N LEU A 6 -23.64 -19.26 -61.54
CA LEU A 6 -24.25 -18.10 -60.88
C LEU A 6 -24.70 -18.40 -59.44
N LEU A 7 -25.03 -19.66 -59.12
CA LEU A 7 -25.37 -20.10 -57.76
C LEU A 7 -24.13 -20.21 -56.85
N VAL A 8 -22.96 -20.56 -57.40
CA VAL A 8 -21.70 -20.61 -56.63
C VAL A 8 -21.17 -19.21 -56.33
N ALA A 9 -21.34 -18.25 -57.25
CA ALA A 9 -20.89 -16.87 -57.06
C ALA A 9 -21.71 -16.10 -55.98
N VAL A 10 -23.00 -16.40 -55.82
CA VAL A 10 -23.84 -15.78 -54.77
C VAL A 10 -23.55 -16.39 -53.39
N CYS A 11 -23.10 -17.64 -53.33
CA CYS A 11 -22.79 -18.32 -52.08
C CYS A 11 -21.45 -17.87 -51.46
N LEU A 12 -20.53 -17.33 -52.27
CA LEU A 12 -19.22 -16.84 -51.81
C LEU A 12 -19.27 -15.43 -51.21
N LEU A 13 -20.36 -14.67 -51.39
CA LEU A 13 -20.47 -13.30 -50.85
C LEU A 13 -21.04 -13.23 -49.42
N SER A 14 -21.62 -14.30 -48.89
CA SER A 14 -22.32 -14.29 -47.59
C SER A 14 -21.47 -14.71 -46.38
N VAL A 15 -20.20 -15.10 -46.59
CA VAL A 15 -19.37 -15.70 -45.52
C VAL A 15 -18.48 -14.68 -44.79
N VAL A 16 -18.47 -13.41 -45.20
CA VAL A 16 -17.58 -12.39 -44.59
C VAL A 16 -18.12 -11.74 -43.31
N SER A 17 -19.25 -12.21 -42.76
CA SER A 17 -19.88 -11.57 -41.59
C SER A 17 -19.62 -12.24 -40.23
N PHE A 18 -18.68 -13.19 -40.13
CA PHE A 18 -18.26 -13.71 -38.83
C PHE A 18 -16.90 -13.17 -38.40
N ALA A 19 -16.92 -12.37 -37.34
CA ALA A 19 -15.86 -12.13 -36.34
C ALA A 19 -15.54 -10.65 -36.06
N GLN A 20 -16.56 -9.86 -35.70
CA GLN A 20 -16.31 -8.77 -34.75
C GLN A 20 -16.54 -9.31 -33.34
N THR A 21 -15.55 -10.02 -32.82
CA THR A 21 -15.41 -10.29 -31.40
C THR A 21 -15.34 -8.94 -30.70
N ARG A 22 -16.45 -8.54 -30.08
CA ARG A 22 -16.55 -7.36 -29.24
C ARG A 22 -15.53 -7.52 -28.11
N ARG A 23 -14.33 -6.94 -28.28
CA ARG A 23 -13.42 -6.71 -27.16
C ARG A 23 -14.16 -5.75 -26.24
N VAL A 24 -14.89 -6.31 -25.28
CA VAL A 24 -15.31 -5.57 -24.09
C VAL A 24 -14.00 -5.09 -23.48
N ALA A 25 -13.74 -3.79 -23.63
CA ALA A 25 -12.66 -3.14 -22.92
C ALA A 25 -12.87 -3.50 -21.44
N ARG A 26 -11.95 -4.29 -20.87
CA ARG A 26 -11.81 -4.36 -19.42
C ARG A 26 -11.41 -2.96 -19.01
N THR A 27 -12.40 -2.13 -18.68
CA THR A 27 -12.17 -0.95 -17.87
C THR A 27 -11.41 -1.44 -16.65
N PRO A 28 -10.20 -0.93 -16.36
CA PRO A 28 -9.53 -1.27 -15.12
C PRO A 28 -10.52 -0.91 -14.01
N ALA A 29 -10.89 -1.92 -13.21
CA ALA A 29 -11.76 -1.69 -12.08
C ALA A 29 -11.10 -0.60 -11.24
N ALA A 30 -11.75 0.58 -11.18
CA ALA A 30 -11.37 1.63 -10.26
C ALA A 30 -11.25 0.99 -8.87
N PRO A 31 -10.22 1.33 -8.07
CA PRO A 31 -10.07 0.79 -6.73
C PRO A 31 -11.39 1.02 -5.99
N ARG A 32 -12.10 -0.08 -5.73
CA ARG A 32 -13.34 -0.03 -4.98
C ARG A 32 -12.96 0.54 -3.62
N PRO A 33 -13.57 1.64 -3.15
CA PRO A 33 -13.33 2.09 -1.79
C PRO A 33 -13.74 0.93 -0.90
N THR A 34 -12.74 0.26 -0.33
CA THR A 34 -12.93 -0.69 0.75
C THR A 34 -13.64 0.10 1.83
N SER A 35 -14.94 -0.19 2.03
CA SER A 35 -15.67 0.33 3.18
C SER A 35 -14.79 0.12 4.40
N PRO A 36 -14.59 1.16 5.25
CA PRO A 36 -13.69 1.03 6.39
C PRO A 36 -14.15 -0.21 7.16
N ALA A 37 -13.30 -1.24 7.15
CA ALA A 37 -13.52 -2.44 7.92
C ALA A 37 -13.85 -1.97 9.34
N ASN A 38 -14.94 -2.51 9.93
CA ASN A 38 -15.38 -2.16 11.28
C ASN A 38 -14.16 -2.04 12.18
N ALA A 39 -13.80 -0.80 12.52
CA ALA A 39 -12.55 -0.52 13.22
C ALA A 39 -12.69 -1.13 14.61
N GLN A 40 -12.12 -2.31 14.78
CA GLN A 40 -12.30 -3.07 15.99
C GLN A 40 -11.36 -2.49 17.05
N ILE A 41 -11.90 -2.04 18.17
CA ILE A 41 -11.10 -1.37 19.21
C ILE A 41 -10.72 -2.39 20.27
N LEU A 42 -9.43 -2.49 20.57
CA LEU A 42 -8.93 -3.26 21.71
C LEU A 42 -9.01 -2.39 22.98
N PRO A 43 -9.80 -2.78 24.00
CA PRO A 43 -9.88 -2.00 25.24
C PRO A 43 -8.58 -2.11 26.05
N ILE A 44 -8.24 -1.04 26.76
CA ILE A 44 -7.12 -1.03 27.72
C ILE A 44 -7.50 -1.91 28.90
N ARG A 45 -6.63 -2.86 29.27
CA ARG A 45 -6.81 -3.77 30.41
C ARG A 45 -5.86 -3.49 31.56
N ARG A 46 -4.69 -2.90 31.28
CA ARG A 46 -3.69 -2.59 32.29
C ARG A 46 -2.91 -1.35 31.93
N VAL A 47 -2.66 -0.52 32.94
CA VAL A 47 -1.74 0.61 32.86
C VAL A 47 -0.85 0.51 34.09
N ILE A 48 0.46 0.51 33.88
CA ILE A 48 1.46 0.56 34.95
C ILE A 48 2.33 1.78 34.69
N LEU A 49 2.44 2.66 35.69
CA LEU A 49 3.30 3.82 35.64
C LEU A 49 4.54 3.55 36.50
N TYR A 50 5.71 3.64 35.89
CA TYR A 50 6.99 3.46 36.57
C TYR A 50 7.52 4.82 37.06
N SER A 51 8.29 4.82 38.15
CA SER A 51 8.87 6.04 38.74
C SER A 51 9.84 6.79 37.82
N ASN A 52 10.37 6.13 36.79
CA ASN A 52 11.19 6.75 35.76
C ASN A 52 10.37 7.48 34.68
N GLY A 53 9.05 7.57 34.84
CA GLY A 53 8.16 8.28 33.90
C GLY A 53 7.71 7.46 32.69
N VAL A 54 8.07 6.17 32.61
CA VAL A 54 7.61 5.28 31.53
C VAL A 54 6.29 4.63 31.92
N ALA A 55 5.37 4.48 30.96
CA ALA A 55 4.11 3.77 31.13
C ALA A 55 4.09 2.47 30.31
N TYR A 56 3.65 1.37 30.93
CA TYR A 56 3.26 0.14 30.23
C TYR A 56 1.75 0.11 30.07
N ILE A 57 1.28 -0.05 28.83
CA ILE A 57 -0.15 -0.07 28.49
C ILE A 57 -0.46 -1.39 27.78
N GLU A 58 -1.34 -2.19 28.37
CA GLU A 58 -1.88 -3.39 27.73
C GLU A 58 -3.26 -3.11 27.15
N ARG A 59 -3.43 -3.36 25.85
CA ARG A 59 -4.74 -3.43 25.18
C ARG A 59 -5.01 -4.89 24.81
N ARG A 60 -6.18 -5.42 25.20
CA ARG A 60 -6.54 -6.82 24.97
C ARG A 60 -8.02 -6.99 24.70
N GLY A 61 -8.34 -7.75 23.67
CA GLY A 61 -9.69 -8.08 23.25
C GLY A 61 -9.67 -9.16 22.17
N THR A 62 -10.85 -9.65 21.80
CA THR A 62 -11.02 -10.63 20.72
C THR A 62 -11.06 -9.91 19.38
N VAL A 63 -10.37 -10.43 18.36
CA VAL A 63 -10.41 -9.93 16.98
C VAL A 63 -11.05 -10.96 16.08
N SER A 64 -12.09 -10.56 15.36
CA SER A 64 -12.87 -11.45 14.50
C SER A 64 -12.62 -11.14 13.02
N GLY A 65 -12.33 -12.19 12.24
CA GLY A 65 -12.10 -12.07 10.80
C GLY A 65 -10.81 -11.31 10.46
N HIS A 66 -10.80 -10.66 9.30
CA HIS A 66 -9.72 -9.77 8.88
C HIS A 66 -10.04 -8.35 9.33
N ALA A 67 -9.31 -7.87 10.34
CA ALA A 67 -9.50 -6.55 10.90
C ALA A 67 -8.17 -5.81 11.02
N GLU A 68 -8.20 -4.51 10.75
CA GLU A 68 -7.12 -3.60 11.09
C GLU A 68 -7.43 -2.90 12.42
N ILE A 69 -6.41 -2.83 13.28
CA ILE A 69 -6.51 -2.17 14.58
C ILE A 69 -5.71 -0.87 14.50
N ASN A 70 -6.43 0.25 14.48
CA ASN A 70 -5.81 1.56 14.47
C ASN A 70 -5.44 2.00 15.89
N LEU A 71 -4.16 2.33 16.07
CA LEU A 71 -3.62 2.88 17.31
C LEU A 71 -3.09 4.30 17.04
N SER A 72 -3.61 5.27 17.77
CA SER A 72 -3.22 6.69 17.60
C SER A 72 -2.18 7.09 18.64
N PHE A 73 -1.09 7.69 18.18
CA PHE A 73 0.00 8.20 19.02
C PHE A 73 0.37 9.62 18.60
N LYS A 74 1.02 10.37 19.50
CA LYS A 74 1.66 11.63 19.10
C LYS A 74 2.84 11.32 18.19
N GLN A 75 3.08 12.17 17.19
CA GLN A 75 4.18 11.97 16.24
C GLN A 75 5.54 11.79 16.92
N SER A 76 5.81 12.56 17.98
CA SER A 76 7.06 12.47 18.76
C SER A 76 7.24 11.16 19.52
N GLN A 77 6.21 10.32 19.63
CA GLN A 77 6.22 9.06 20.38
C GLN A 77 6.27 7.83 19.48
N VAL A 78 6.12 7.99 18.15
CA VAL A 78 6.02 6.87 17.22
C VAL A 78 7.27 6.00 17.25
N ASP A 79 8.45 6.61 17.31
CA ASP A 79 9.72 5.87 17.34
C ASP A 79 9.85 4.99 18.60
N ASP A 80 9.54 5.55 19.78
CA ASP A 80 9.54 4.81 21.04
C ASP A 80 8.51 3.66 21.04
N VAL A 81 7.32 3.92 20.48
CA VAL A 81 6.28 2.89 20.34
C VAL A 81 6.75 1.77 19.44
N LEU A 82 7.31 2.07 18.27
CA LEU A 82 7.79 1.03 17.35
C LEU A 82 8.92 0.19 17.96
N LYS A 83 9.79 0.80 18.78
CA LYS A 83 10.88 0.10 19.47
C LYS A 83 10.41 -0.79 20.62
N SER A 84 9.28 -0.46 21.25
CA SER A 84 8.83 -1.12 22.48
C SER A 84 7.53 -1.93 22.35
N MET A 85 6.80 -1.78 21.25
CA MET A 85 5.51 -2.43 21.05
C MET A 85 5.67 -3.94 20.85
N VAL A 86 4.85 -4.69 21.58
CA VAL A 86 4.71 -6.14 21.43
C VAL A 86 3.28 -6.46 21.06
N VAL A 87 3.10 -7.23 19.99
CA VAL A 87 1.79 -7.71 19.55
C VAL A 87 1.79 -9.22 19.68
N LEU A 88 0.80 -9.76 20.40
CA LEU A 88 0.66 -11.19 20.65
C LEU A 88 -0.72 -11.64 20.21
N ASP A 89 -0.75 -12.77 19.50
CA ASP A 89 -1.97 -13.53 19.32
C ASP A 89 -1.99 -14.65 20.36
N LEU A 90 -3.02 -14.64 21.19
CA LEU A 90 -3.24 -15.65 22.24
C LEU A 90 -4.21 -16.75 21.77
N GLY A 91 -4.70 -16.66 20.53
CA GLY A 91 -5.62 -17.61 19.91
C GLY A 91 -4.94 -18.47 18.83
N GLN A 92 -5.63 -18.64 17.71
CA GLN A 92 -5.17 -19.38 16.52
C GLN A 92 -5.21 -18.50 15.27
N GLY A 93 -5.13 -17.18 15.46
CA GLY A 93 -5.05 -16.19 14.39
C GLY A 93 -3.64 -16.01 13.85
N ARG A 94 -3.46 -14.95 13.07
CA ARG A 94 -2.16 -14.52 12.56
C ARG A 94 -2.05 -13.00 12.62
N ILE A 95 -0.90 -12.52 13.06
CA ILE A 95 -0.58 -11.09 13.06
C ILE A 95 -0.02 -10.72 11.69
N GLY A 96 -0.57 -9.67 11.09
CA GLY A 96 -0.11 -9.11 9.82
C GLY A 96 1.02 -8.08 10.01
N ALA A 97 1.18 -7.22 9.02
CA ALA A 97 2.14 -6.11 9.10
C ALA A 97 1.64 -5.00 10.03
N VAL A 98 2.59 -4.31 10.66
CA VAL A 98 2.35 -3.04 11.35
C VAL A 98 2.76 -1.91 10.41
N SER A 99 1.82 -1.04 10.06
CA SER A 99 2.06 0.14 9.23
C SER A 99 1.87 1.42 10.04
N TYR A 100 2.69 2.44 9.78
CA TYR A 100 2.53 3.76 10.35
C TYR A 100 2.76 4.84 9.28
N ASN A 101 2.13 5.99 9.46
CA ASN A 101 2.33 7.13 8.56
C ASN A 101 3.62 7.85 8.95
N SER A 102 4.67 7.68 8.15
CA SER A 102 5.93 8.42 8.30
C SER A 102 5.71 9.89 7.95
N SER A 103 6.07 10.78 8.87
CA SER A 103 5.72 12.21 8.82
C SER A 103 6.94 13.14 8.94
N ALA A 104 8.16 12.59 8.94
CA ALA A 104 9.37 13.42 8.89
C ALA A 104 9.51 14.05 7.49
N PRO A 105 9.65 15.39 7.37
CA PRO A 105 9.98 16.02 6.10
C PRO A 105 11.27 15.42 5.53
N PRO A 106 11.41 15.29 4.21
CA PRO A 106 12.63 14.75 3.59
C PRO A 106 13.91 15.45 4.08
N SER A 107 13.83 16.76 4.35
CA SER A 107 14.94 17.54 4.91
C SER A 107 15.36 17.09 6.31
N ALA A 108 14.41 16.73 7.18
CA ALA A 108 14.70 16.22 8.52
C ALA A 108 15.38 14.84 8.45
N ARG A 109 14.95 13.99 7.50
CA ARG A 109 15.59 12.70 7.22
C ARG A 109 17.01 12.84 6.68
N MET A 110 17.27 13.82 5.83
CA MET A 110 18.62 14.07 5.30
C MET A 110 19.57 14.61 6.38
N ALA A 111 19.05 15.36 7.37
CA ALA A 111 19.86 15.89 8.47
C ALA A 111 20.34 14.82 9.47
N GLU A 112 19.69 13.65 9.54
CA GLU A 112 20.12 12.49 10.34
C GLU A 112 21.31 11.74 9.69
N ILE A 113 21.56 11.98 8.40
CA ILE A 113 22.65 11.34 7.67
C ILE A 113 23.94 12.15 7.93
N PRO A 114 25.05 11.53 8.37
CA PRO A 114 26.27 12.23 8.79
C PRO A 114 27.09 12.85 7.65
N PHE A 115 26.52 12.98 6.45
CA PHE A 115 27.16 13.62 5.31
C PHE A 115 26.16 14.54 4.60
N SER A 116 26.66 15.66 4.09
CA SER A 116 25.85 16.65 3.37
C SER A 116 26.14 16.55 1.87
N ILE A 117 25.09 16.47 1.05
CA ILE A 117 25.19 16.64 -0.41
C ILE A 117 24.90 18.11 -0.70
N SER A 118 25.95 18.88 -0.95
CA SER A 118 25.79 20.24 -1.50
C SER A 118 25.54 20.11 -3.00
N ALA A 119 24.50 20.78 -3.51
CA ALA A 119 24.31 20.92 -4.94
C ALA A 119 25.41 21.85 -5.49
N ALA A 120 26.50 21.26 -5.99
CA ALA A 120 27.51 21.99 -6.75
C ALA A 120 26.90 22.36 -8.11
N THR A 121 26.27 23.54 -8.20
CA THR A 121 26.01 24.18 -9.49
C THR A 121 27.00 25.33 -9.63
N ASP A 122 28.26 24.99 -9.86
CA ASP A 122 29.21 25.95 -10.41
C ASP A 122 28.85 26.14 -11.88
N GLY A 123 28.18 27.24 -12.19
CA GLY A 123 27.67 27.58 -13.53
C GLY A 123 28.72 27.79 -14.61
N ASN A 124 29.93 27.25 -14.46
CA ASN A 124 31.00 27.37 -15.46
C ASN A 124 31.81 26.08 -15.69
N ASN A 125 31.65 24.99 -14.94
CA ASN A 125 32.46 23.80 -15.19
C ASN A 125 31.67 22.51 -14.98
N GLY A 126 31.49 21.76 -16.08
CA GLY A 126 30.94 20.41 -16.04
C GLY A 126 31.85 19.49 -15.24
N GLY A 127 31.37 19.07 -14.07
CA GLY A 127 32.11 18.20 -13.16
C GLY A 127 31.16 17.38 -12.31
N GLY A 128 30.44 16.45 -12.94
CA GLY A 128 29.75 15.37 -12.22
C GLY A 128 30.76 14.30 -11.78
N LEU A 129 30.42 13.57 -10.70
CA LEU A 129 31.22 12.47 -10.18
C LEU A 129 31.22 11.30 -11.17
N ALA A 130 32.19 11.29 -12.08
CA ALA A 130 32.67 10.08 -12.72
C ALA A 130 33.71 9.46 -11.79
N GLY A 131 33.36 8.34 -11.15
CA GLY A 131 34.34 7.55 -10.39
C GLY A 131 33.82 6.99 -9.07
N VAL A 132 32.76 6.19 -9.12
CA VAL A 132 32.59 4.94 -8.36
C VAL A 132 31.67 4.00 -9.14
#